data_AF-A0A7V8TE96-F1
#
_entry.id   AF-A0A7V8TE96-F1
#
_cell.length_a   1.000
_cell.length_b   1.000
_cell.length_c   1.000
_cell.angle_alpha   90.00
_cell.angle_beta   90.00
_cell.angle_gamma   90.00
#
_symmetry.space_group_name_H-M   'P 1'
#
loop_
_entity.id
_entity.type
_entity.pdbx_description
1 polymer ?
#
loop_
_entity_poly.entity_id
_entity_poly.type
_entity_poly.pdbx_seq_one_letter_code
_entity_poly.pdbx_strand_id
1 'polypeptide(L)' 'MFDNTPLELEEIIDQCRALVYAVVELDEPKAKEILSFILWERLNTLHLVYQKEDAA' A
#
# COMPACT_ATOMS: atom_id res chain seq x y z
N MET A 1 -18.99 -2.54 -0.48
CA MET A 1 -19.33 -1.15 -0.15
C MET A 1 -18.06 -0.36 -0.35
N PHE A 2 -18.02 0.52 -1.35
CA PHE A 2 -16.86 1.39 -1.58
C PHE A 2 -17.01 2.55 -0.59
N ASP A 3 -16.43 2.41 0.59
CA ASP A 3 -16.26 3.56 1.47
C ASP A 3 -15.21 4.45 0.83
N ASN A 4 -15.62 5.66 0.45
CA ASN A 4 -14.75 6.68 -0.14
C ASN A 4 -14.06 7.53 0.96
N THR A 5 -14.10 7.06 2.20
CA THR A 5 -13.35 7.68 3.30
C THR A 5 -11.87 7.60 2.94
N PRO A 6 -11.11 8.72 3.06
CA PRO A 6 -9.66 8.66 2.94
C PRO A 6 -9.11 7.59 3.89
N LEU A 7 -8.23 6.73 3.38
CA LEU A 7 -7.59 5.70 4.19
C LEU A 7 -6.77 6.36 5.30
N GLU A 8 -6.94 5.88 6.53
CA GLU A 8 -6.11 6.27 7.68
C GLU A 8 -4.68 5.74 7.51
N LEU A 9 -3.70 6.36 8.17
CA LEU A 9 -2.29 5.98 8.05
C LEU A 9 -2.06 4.48 8.35
N GLU A 10 -2.68 3.97 9.42
CA GLU A 10 -2.60 2.56 9.81
C GLU A 10 -3.14 1.62 8.72
N GLU A 11 -4.23 1.99 8.05
CA GLU A 11 -4.81 1.18 6.98
C GLU A 11 -3.87 1.08 5.76
N ILE A 12 -3.18 2.18 5.45
CA ILE A 12 -2.18 2.19 4.36
C ILE A 12 -0.97 1.34 4.74
N ILE A 13 -0.50 1.41 5.99
CA ILE A 13 0.60 0.58 6.50
C ILE A 13 0.24 -0.90 6.40
N ASP A 14 -0.97 -1.28 6.81
CA ASP A 14 -1.43 -2.67 6.76
C ASP A 14 -1.58 -3.17 5.32
N GLN A 15 -2.05 -2.34 4.40
CA GLN A 15 -2.06 -2.67 2.96
C GLN A 15 -0.64 -2.90 2.42
N CYS A 16 0.32 -2.05 2.77
CA CYS A 16 1.73 -2.21 2.38
C CYS A 16 2.30 -3.54 2.91
N ARG A 17 2.03 -3.90 4.17
CA ARG A 17 2.47 -5.17 4.76
C ARG A 17 1.87 -6.38 4.04
N ALA A 18 0.57 -6.34 3.76
CA ALA A 18 -0.12 -7.41 3.04
C ALA A 18 0.44 -7.58 1.61
N LEU A 19 0.72 -6.48 0.92
CA LEU A 19 1.29 -6.49 -0.43
C LEU A 19 2.72 -7.04 -0.43
N VAL A 20 3.57 -6.65 0.53
CA VAL A 20 4.92 -7.23 0.68
C VAL A 20 4.85 -8.73 0.89
N TYR A 21 3.99 -9.18 1.80
CA TYR A 21 3.78 -10.61 2.05
C TYR A 21 3.36 -11.34 0.78
N ALA A 22 2.37 -10.82 0.05
CA ALA A 22 1.91 -11.41 -1.21
C ALA A 22 3.03 -11.47 -2.27
N VAL A 23 3.84 -10.42 -2.42
CA VAL A 23 4.96 -10.40 -3.37
C VAL A 23 6.02 -11.46 -3.02
N VAL A 24 6.29 -11.68 -1.74
CA VAL A 24 7.25 -12.69 -1.28
C VAL A 24 6.72 -14.10 -1.51
N GLU A 25 5.48 -14.36 -1.10
CA GLU A 25 4.89 -15.70 -1.05
C GLU A 25 4.34 -16.22 -2.38
N LEU A 26 3.95 -15.34 -3.31
CA LEU A 26 3.48 -15.80 -4.61
C LEU A 26 4.64 -16.44 -5.39
N ASP A 27 4.34 -17.37 -6.29
CA ASP A 27 5.34 -17.93 -7.20
C ASP A 27 5.16 -17.44 -8.65
N GLU A 28 3.97 -16.93 -8.97
CA GLU A 28 3.62 -16.44 -10.31
C GLU A 28 4.34 -15.11 -10.60
N PRO A 29 5.32 -15.07 -11.55
CA PRO A 29 6.15 -13.89 -11.78
C PRO A 29 5.34 -12.66 -12.20
N LYS A 30 4.29 -12.87 -13.01
CA LYS A 30 3.43 -11.78 -13.46
C LYS A 30 2.61 -11.18 -12.32
N ALA A 31 2.16 -12.00 -11.37
CA ALA A 31 1.45 -11.52 -10.20
C ALA A 31 2.39 -10.70 -9.30
N LYS A 32 3.65 -11.13 -9.12
CA LYS A 32 4.65 -10.35 -8.38
C LYS A 32 4.91 -8.99 -8.99
N GLU A 33 5.05 -8.91 -10.31
CA GLU A 33 5.29 -7.65 -11.00
C GLU A 33 4.13 -6.67 -10.77
N ILE A 34 2.89 -7.13 -10.95
CA ILE A 34 1.69 -6.32 -10.72
C ILE A 34 1.59 -5.88 -9.26
N LEU A 35 1.78 -6.80 -8.31
CA LEU A 35 1.68 -6.48 -6.89
C LEU A 35 2.83 -5.57 -6.42
N SER A 36 4.01 -5.69 -7.02
CA SER A 36 5.13 -4.78 -6.75
C SER A 36 4.82 -3.36 -7.24
N PHE A 37 4.15 -3.22 -8.38
CA PHE A 37 3.66 -1.93 -8.86
C PHE A 37 2.63 -1.33 -7.89
N ILE A 38 1.64 -2.11 -7.45
CA ILE A 38 0.61 -1.66 -6.50
C ILE A 38 1.25 -1.29 -5.15
N LEU A 39 2.22 -2.08 -4.68
CA LEU A 39 2.98 -1.78 -3.46
C LEU A 39 3.70 -0.44 -3.57
N TRP A 40 4.34 -0.17 -4.70
CA TRP A 40 5.00 1.12 -4.94
C TRP A 40 4.01 2.28 -4.88
N GLU A 41 2.83 2.15 -5.49
CA GLU A 41 1.79 3.18 -5.40
C GLU A 41 1.35 3.41 -3.95
N ARG A 42 1.14 2.34 -3.18
CA ARG A 42 0.75 2.44 -1.77
C ARG A 42 1.83 3.06 -0.88
N LEU A 43 3.11 2.77 -1.14
CA LEU A 43 4.22 3.42 -0.45
C LEU A 43 4.29 4.92 -0.73
N ASN A 44 4.01 5.34 -1.96
CA ASN A 44 3.92 6.77 -2.28
C ASN A 44 2.73 7.43 -1.57
N THR A 45 1.57 6.78 -1.55
CA THR A 45 0.42 7.27 -0.77
C THR A 45 0.76 7.40 0.71
N LEU A 46 1.43 6.39 1.28
CA LEU A 46 1.88 6.40 2.67
C LEU A 46 2.78 7.60 2.95
N HIS A 47 3.75 7.85 2.08
CA HIS A 47 4.66 8.99 2.22
C HIS A 47 3.92 10.33 2.22
N LEU A 48 2.97 10.51 1.30
CA LEU A 48 2.19 11.75 1.19
C LEU A 48 1.27 11.96 2.39
N VAL A 49 0.62 10.90 2.88
CA VAL A 49 -0.25 10.97 4.06
C VAL A 49 0.56 11.26 5.31
N TYR A 50 1.69 10.57 5.49
CA TYR A 50 2.61 10.83 6.61
C TYR A 50 3.10 12.28 6.62
N GLN A 51 3.49 12.84 5.47
CA GLN A 51 3.89 14.25 5.35
C GLN A 51 2.76 15.22 5.69
N LYS A 52 1.52 14.88 5.33
CA LYS A 52 0.35 15.70 5.62
C LYS A 52 0.01 15.70 7.11
N GLU A 53 0.17 14.57 7.79
CA GLU A 53 -0.05 14.46 9.24
C GLU A 53 1.06 15.14 10.05
N ASP A 54 2.33 15.03 9.64
CA ASP A 54 3.46 15.71 10.30
C ASP A 54 3.38 17.25 10.18
N ALA A 55 2.71 17.74 9.14
CA ALA A 55 2.49 19.17 8.90
C ALA A 55 1.21 19.74 9.55
N ALA A 56 0.39 18.91 10.20
CA ALA A 56 -0.90 19.28 10.81
C ALA A 56 -0.79 19.49 12.32
#